data_AF-A0A178DRE9-F1
#
_entry.id   AF-A0A178DRE9-F1
#
_cell.length_a   1.000
_cell.length_b   1.000
_cell.length_c   1.000
_cell.angle_alpha   90.00
_cell.angle_beta   90.00
_cell.angle_gamma   90.00
#
_symmetry.space_group_name_H-M   'P 1'
#
loop_
_entity.id
_entity.type
_entity.pdbx_description
1 polymer ?
#
loop_
_entity_poly.entity_id
_entity_poly.type
_entity_poly.pdbx_seq_one_letter_code
_entity_poly.pdbx_strand_id
1 'polypeptide(L)'
;MTEIVSLILSVIFNFIAHHVHASEVDFASIPACARAPCFPFHSSTIGCLKFTQDCFCNALAPLNCAKNNCTGNDWYGLEDWYGVQCPRDPNVVDMDPGVPLGARKCIREWIVPVRCKASITRNCFCRLDDVTDALTDCIITFTGAERNQSQEIASDFYRETCVYQEDANGERRPDDDDVKEEVIPDPDPPDGDEKFNKLGLIIGVIASFITVLGFVWWFIEWGKSRGNKGDDDPPPPYF
;
A
#
# COMPACT_ATOMS: atom_id res chain seq x y z
N MET A 1 4.95 -39.79 13.94
CA MET A 1 5.19 -39.43 12.52
C MET A 1 4.02 -38.69 11.90
N THR A 2 2.76 -39.05 12.20
CA THR A 2 1.54 -38.40 11.67
C THR A 2 1.37 -36.93 12.07
N GLU A 3 1.70 -36.55 13.31
CA GLU A 3 1.60 -35.18 13.82
C GLU A 3 2.51 -34.18 13.09
N ILE A 4 3.74 -34.60 12.76
CA ILE A 4 4.74 -33.77 12.07
C ILE A 4 4.32 -33.51 10.62
N VAL A 5 3.73 -34.51 9.95
CA VAL A 5 3.21 -34.37 8.59
C VAL A 5 2.03 -33.39 8.54
N SER A 6 1.18 -33.37 9.56
CA SER A 6 0.07 -32.41 9.65
C SER A 6 0.55 -30.97 9.83
N LEU A 7 1.57 -30.74 10.66
CA LEU A 7 2.16 -29.41 10.84
C LEU A 7 2.82 -28.88 9.56
N ILE A 8 3.58 -29.74 8.87
CA ILE A 8 4.26 -29.37 7.62
C ILE A 8 3.23 -29.05 6.53
N LEU A 9 2.17 -29.84 6.38
CA LEU A 9 1.09 -29.56 5.43
C LEU A 9 0.35 -28.25 5.75
N SER A 10 0.11 -27.94 7.03
CA SER A 10 -0.51 -26.67 7.44
C SER A 10 0.38 -25.46 7.13
N VAL A 11 1.70 -25.58 7.32
CA VAL A 11 2.65 -24.49 6.99
C VAL A 11 2.74 -24.29 5.46
N ILE A 12 2.79 -25.38 4.69
CA ILE A 12 2.83 -25.31 3.21
C ILE A 12 1.52 -24.74 2.65
N PHE A 13 0.35 -25.13 3.17
CA PHE A 13 -0.93 -24.54 2.75
C PHE A 13 -1.03 -23.05 3.07
N ASN A 14 -0.52 -22.60 4.23
CA ASN A 14 -0.45 -21.17 4.54
C ASN A 14 0.53 -20.42 3.63
N PHE A 15 1.65 -21.05 3.25
CA PHE A 15 2.61 -20.45 2.30
C PHE A 15 2.05 -20.35 0.88
N ILE A 16 1.37 -21.39 0.39
CA ILE A 16 0.76 -21.40 -0.95
C ILE A 16 -0.46 -20.47 -1.00
N ALA A 17 -1.23 -20.35 0.09
CA ALA A 17 -2.29 -19.35 0.21
C ALA A 17 -1.77 -17.90 0.19
N HIS A 18 -0.49 -17.66 0.49
CA HIS A 18 0.17 -16.36 0.31
C HIS A 18 0.83 -16.18 -1.06
N HIS A 19 0.71 -17.15 -1.97
CA HIS A 19 0.98 -16.97 -3.40
C HIS A 19 -0.34 -16.86 -4.18
N VAL A 20 -1.30 -16.13 -3.63
CA VAL A 20 -2.29 -15.45 -4.48
C VAL A 20 -1.48 -14.63 -5.46
N HIS A 21 -1.44 -15.08 -6.72
CA HIS A 21 -0.90 -14.28 -7.81
C HIS A 21 -1.49 -12.89 -7.67
N ALA A 22 -0.65 -11.90 -7.41
CA ALA A 22 -1.06 -10.51 -7.39
C ALA A 22 -1.64 -10.23 -8.77
N SER A 23 -2.97 -10.30 -8.89
CA SER A 23 -3.68 -10.03 -10.13
C SER A 23 -3.33 -8.62 -10.55
N GLU A 24 -2.95 -8.46 -11.80
CA GLU A 24 -2.74 -7.13 -12.36
C GLU A 24 -4.09 -6.49 -12.62
N VAL A 25 -4.16 -5.17 -12.49
CA VAL A 25 -5.35 -4.39 -12.85
C VAL A 25 -5.52 -4.42 -14.37
N ASP A 26 -6.74 -4.72 -14.83
CA ASP A 26 -7.06 -4.72 -16.26
C ASP A 26 -7.29 -3.30 -16.79
N PHE A 27 -6.20 -2.63 -17.19
CA PHE A 27 -6.27 -1.33 -17.84
C PHE A 27 -6.76 -1.39 -19.30
N ALA A 28 -6.88 -2.57 -19.92
CA ALA A 28 -7.41 -2.66 -21.28
C ALA A 28 -8.90 -2.30 -21.32
N SER A 29 -9.64 -2.61 -20.25
CA SER A 29 -11.06 -2.29 -20.09
C SER A 29 -11.32 -0.91 -19.47
N ILE A 30 -10.29 -0.12 -19.13
CA ILE A 30 -10.50 1.22 -18.56
C ILE A 30 -11.30 2.13 -19.53
N PRO A 31 -12.25 2.94 -19.03
CA PRO A 31 -12.95 3.93 -19.83
C PRO A 31 -12.01 4.85 -20.61
N ALA A 32 -12.41 5.19 -21.84
CA ALA A 32 -11.58 5.96 -22.76
C ALA A 32 -11.16 7.33 -22.21
N CYS A 33 -12.04 7.99 -21.43
CA CYS A 33 -11.76 9.28 -20.80
C CYS A 33 -10.56 9.23 -19.83
N ALA A 34 -10.30 8.07 -19.22
CA ALA A 34 -9.21 7.89 -18.25
C ALA A 34 -7.95 7.28 -18.87
N ARG A 35 -8.05 6.63 -20.03
CA ARG A 35 -6.94 5.87 -20.63
C ARG A 35 -5.69 6.71 -20.86
N ALA A 36 -5.82 7.86 -21.53
CA ALA A 36 -4.69 8.75 -21.80
C ALA A 36 -4.13 9.45 -20.54
N PRO A 37 -4.95 10.04 -19.65
CA PRO A 37 -4.41 10.74 -18.48
C PRO A 37 -3.90 9.80 -17.37
N CYS A 38 -4.38 8.56 -17.28
CA CYS A 38 -4.00 7.62 -16.23
C CYS A 38 -2.96 6.57 -16.66
N PHE A 39 -2.60 6.48 -17.95
CA PHE A 39 -1.68 5.45 -18.42
C PHE A 39 -0.70 6.00 -19.48
N PRO A 40 0.60 5.63 -19.44
CA PRO A 40 1.29 4.78 -18.45
C PRO A 40 1.78 5.50 -17.19
N PHE A 41 1.58 6.81 -17.09
CA PHE A 41 2.33 7.69 -16.18
C PHE A 41 1.82 7.75 -14.73
N HIS A 42 0.76 7.01 -14.38
CA HIS A 42 0.12 7.20 -13.07
C HIS A 42 0.76 6.40 -11.93
N SER A 43 1.63 5.42 -12.22
CA SER A 43 2.29 4.57 -11.22
C SER A 43 3.09 5.38 -10.20
N SER A 44 3.82 6.41 -10.66
CA SER A 44 4.62 7.27 -9.78
C SER A 44 3.77 8.15 -8.88
N THR A 45 2.63 8.63 -9.36
CA THR A 45 1.73 9.51 -8.58
C THR A 45 0.89 8.77 -7.54
N ILE A 46 0.73 7.45 -7.67
CA ILE A 46 -0.01 6.62 -6.69
C ILE A 46 0.91 5.84 -5.76
N GLY A 47 2.24 6.01 -5.89
CA GLY A 47 3.23 5.29 -5.09
C GLY A 47 3.38 3.80 -5.45
N CYS A 48 2.82 3.35 -6.58
CA CYS A 48 2.88 1.95 -6.98
C CYS A 48 4.03 1.68 -7.94
N LEU A 49 5.05 0.94 -7.48
CA LEU A 49 6.11 0.42 -8.36
C LEU A 49 5.58 -0.54 -9.43
N LYS A 50 4.50 -1.28 -9.11
CA LYS A 50 3.78 -2.18 -10.02
C LYS A 50 2.29 -2.04 -9.80
N PHE A 51 1.51 -2.06 -10.88
CA PHE A 51 0.05 -2.03 -10.82
C PHE A 51 -0.58 -3.39 -10.48
N THR A 52 -0.07 -4.00 -9.41
CA THR A 52 -0.81 -5.08 -8.76
C THR A 52 -2.13 -4.52 -8.23
N GLN A 53 -3.17 -5.33 -8.25
CA GLN A 53 -4.48 -4.98 -7.71
C GLN A 53 -4.37 -4.55 -6.26
N ASP A 54 -3.53 -5.21 -5.45
CA ASP A 54 -3.31 -4.82 -4.06
C ASP A 54 -2.75 -3.39 -3.94
N CYS A 55 -1.72 -3.03 -4.69
CA CYS A 55 -1.19 -1.67 -4.63
C CYS A 55 -2.20 -0.64 -5.15
N PHE A 56 -2.75 -0.87 -6.35
CA PHE A 56 -3.65 0.08 -7.01
C PHE A 56 -4.94 0.33 -6.21
N CYS A 57 -5.52 -0.72 -5.64
CA CYS A 57 -6.75 -0.60 -4.85
C CYS A 57 -6.54 0.03 -3.48
N ASN A 58 -5.33 -0.03 -2.92
CA ASN A 58 -5.00 0.61 -1.64
C ASN A 58 -4.38 2.01 -1.79
N ALA A 59 -4.06 2.44 -3.01
CA ALA A 59 -3.60 3.80 -3.27
C ALA A 59 -4.60 4.85 -2.78
N LEU A 60 -4.12 6.04 -2.41
CA LEU A 60 -4.98 7.12 -1.92
C LEU A 60 -6.02 7.53 -2.98
N ALA A 61 -5.59 7.98 -4.15
CA ALA A 61 -6.54 8.46 -5.16
C ALA A 61 -6.20 7.89 -6.55
N PRO A 62 -6.36 6.56 -6.77
CA PRO A 62 -5.98 5.89 -8.00
C PRO A 62 -6.70 6.40 -9.25
N LEU A 63 -7.85 7.07 -9.10
CA LEU A 63 -8.60 7.63 -10.23
C LEU A 63 -8.39 9.13 -10.44
N ASN A 64 -7.57 9.81 -9.62
CA ASN A 64 -7.49 11.27 -9.65
C ASN A 64 -6.93 11.84 -10.98
N CYS A 65 -6.10 11.07 -11.69
CA CYS A 65 -5.65 11.42 -13.05
C CYS A 65 -6.79 11.73 -14.01
N ALA A 66 -7.93 11.05 -13.84
CA ALA A 66 -9.07 11.18 -14.72
C ALA A 66 -9.95 12.40 -14.42
N LYS A 67 -9.65 13.18 -13.37
CA LYS A 67 -10.57 14.21 -12.84
C LYS A 67 -11.06 15.22 -13.89
N ASN A 68 -10.17 15.66 -14.77
CA ASN A 68 -10.45 16.67 -15.78
C ASN A 68 -11.07 16.08 -17.05
N ASN A 69 -10.92 14.77 -17.27
CA ASN A 69 -11.26 14.14 -18.54
C ASN A 69 -12.53 13.28 -18.44
N CYS A 70 -12.80 12.71 -17.27
CA CYS A 70 -14.00 11.91 -17.01
C CYS A 70 -15.01 12.74 -16.21
N THR A 71 -16.04 13.23 -16.89
CA THR A 71 -17.11 14.06 -16.29
C THR A 71 -18.47 13.37 -16.40
N GLY A 72 -19.42 13.76 -15.55
CA GLY A 72 -20.79 13.22 -15.59
C GLY A 72 -20.83 11.68 -15.55
N ASN A 73 -21.44 11.07 -16.57
CA ASN A 73 -21.61 9.62 -16.65
C ASN A 73 -20.31 8.84 -16.89
N ASP A 74 -19.32 9.44 -17.55
CA ASP A 74 -18.04 8.78 -17.81
C ASP A 74 -17.27 8.52 -16.51
N TRP A 75 -17.42 9.43 -15.53
CA TRP A 75 -16.87 9.24 -14.19
C TRP A 75 -17.52 8.07 -13.46
N TYR A 76 -18.84 7.96 -13.51
CA TYR A 76 -19.52 6.82 -12.88
C TYR A 76 -19.12 5.50 -13.54
N GLY A 77 -18.97 5.47 -14.86
CA GLY A 77 -18.40 4.31 -15.56
C GLY A 77 -16.97 3.97 -15.14
N LEU A 78 -16.17 4.98 -14.77
CA LEU A 78 -14.83 4.79 -14.22
C LEU A 78 -14.85 4.27 -12.78
N GLU A 79 -15.75 4.77 -11.93
CA GLU A 79 -15.95 4.25 -10.57
C GLU A 79 -16.48 2.81 -10.60
N ASP A 80 -17.40 2.48 -11.52
CA ASP A 80 -17.90 1.13 -11.72
C ASP A 80 -16.77 0.19 -12.19
N TRP A 81 -15.96 0.64 -13.17
CA TRP A 81 -14.76 -0.10 -13.59
C TRP A 81 -13.81 -0.33 -12.40
N TYR A 82 -13.54 0.70 -11.60
CA TYR A 82 -12.71 0.57 -10.40
C TYR A 82 -13.29 -0.44 -9.41
N GLY A 83 -14.60 -0.44 -9.16
CA GLY A 83 -15.26 -1.42 -8.30
C GLY A 83 -15.15 -2.86 -8.80
N VAL A 84 -15.10 -3.07 -10.13
CA VAL A 84 -14.81 -4.39 -10.72
C VAL A 84 -13.34 -4.78 -10.51
N GLN A 85 -12.41 -3.84 -10.66
CA GLN A 85 -10.98 -4.08 -10.42
C GLN A 85 -10.63 -4.20 -8.94
N CYS A 86 -11.42 -3.62 -8.04
CA CYS A 86 -11.15 -3.53 -6.60
C CYS A 86 -12.37 -4.06 -5.83
N PRO A 87 -12.42 -5.36 -5.52
CA PRO A 87 -13.59 -6.00 -4.89
C PRO A 87 -13.83 -5.58 -3.43
N ARG A 88 -12.93 -4.78 -2.86
CA ARG A 88 -13.18 -4.07 -1.60
C ARG A 88 -13.68 -2.67 -1.93
N ASP A 89 -14.72 -2.24 -1.24
CA ASP A 89 -15.24 -0.88 -1.39
C ASP A 89 -14.09 0.13 -1.28
N PRO A 90 -14.04 1.16 -2.15
CA PRO A 90 -13.03 2.20 -2.05
C PRO A 90 -13.05 2.80 -0.65
N ASN A 91 -11.87 3.07 -0.10
CA ASN A 91 -11.74 3.67 1.21
C ASN A 91 -12.62 4.93 1.30
N VAL A 92 -13.58 4.90 2.22
CA VAL A 92 -14.41 6.06 2.54
C VAL A 92 -13.52 7.09 3.22
N VAL A 93 -13.73 8.37 2.90
CA VAL A 93 -13.00 9.45 3.58
C VAL A 93 -13.41 9.51 5.04
N ASP A 94 -12.49 9.18 5.93
CA ASP A 94 -12.65 9.47 7.35
C ASP A 94 -12.23 10.92 7.60
N MET A 95 -13.17 11.69 8.16
CA MET A 95 -12.96 13.11 8.47
C MET A 95 -12.58 13.30 9.95
N ASP A 96 -12.49 12.23 10.73
CA ASP A 96 -12.05 12.22 12.12
C ASP A 96 -10.57 11.81 12.20
N PRO A 97 -9.72 12.50 12.99
CA PRO A 97 -9.93 13.75 13.70
C PRO A 97 -9.69 15.03 12.87
N GLY A 98 -9.26 14.90 11.61
CA GLY A 98 -8.74 16.01 10.81
C GLY A 98 -9.71 17.17 10.55
N VAL A 99 -11.02 16.96 10.62
CA VAL A 99 -12.04 18.01 10.41
C VAL A 99 -12.87 18.21 11.68
N PRO A 100 -13.20 19.45 12.10
CA PRO A 100 -14.10 19.71 13.24
C PRO A 100 -15.51 19.13 13.05
N LEU A 101 -16.13 18.62 14.11
CA LEU A 101 -17.41 17.89 14.05
C LEU A 101 -18.53 18.65 13.29
N GLY A 102 -18.68 19.96 13.51
CA GLY A 102 -19.66 20.78 12.81
C GLY A 102 -19.40 20.87 11.30
N ALA A 103 -18.13 21.03 10.92
CA ALA A 103 -17.71 21.08 9.51
C ALA A 103 -17.88 19.72 8.79
N ARG A 104 -17.73 18.59 9.51
CA ARG A 104 -17.99 17.25 8.95
C ARG A 104 -19.42 17.09 8.45
N LYS A 105 -20.40 17.59 9.21
CA LYS A 105 -21.80 17.55 8.79
C LYS A 105 -22.02 18.43 7.56
N CYS A 106 -21.50 19.65 7.60
CA CYS A 106 -21.57 20.62 6.50
C CYS A 106 -21.04 20.04 5.19
N ILE A 107 -19.83 19.48 5.19
CA ILE A 107 -19.22 18.94 3.98
C ILE A 107 -19.95 17.68 3.50
N ARG A 108 -20.48 16.84 4.39
CA ARG A 108 -21.28 15.67 4.00
C ARG A 108 -22.57 16.07 3.28
N GLU A 109 -23.26 17.08 3.79
CA GLU A 109 -24.48 17.62 3.18
C GLU A 109 -24.19 18.31 1.83
N TRP A 110 -22.99 18.88 1.65
CA TRP A 110 -22.58 19.48 0.39
C TRP A 110 -22.18 18.43 -0.68
N ILE A 111 -21.43 17.39 -0.31
CA ILE A 111 -20.88 16.40 -1.26
C ILE A 111 -21.89 15.31 -1.66
N VAL A 112 -22.53 14.67 -0.68
CA VAL A 112 -23.28 13.42 -0.91
C VAL A 112 -24.45 13.60 -1.88
N PRO A 113 -25.35 14.58 -1.72
CA PRO A 113 -26.55 14.65 -2.55
C PRO A 113 -26.26 15.10 -3.99
N VAL A 114 -25.18 15.87 -4.21
CA VAL A 114 -24.96 16.56 -5.49
C VAL A 114 -23.80 15.94 -6.29
N ARG A 115 -22.76 15.44 -5.62
CA ARG A 115 -21.47 15.15 -6.26
C ARG A 115 -21.06 13.68 -6.18
N CYS A 116 -21.27 13.03 -5.03
CA CYS A 116 -20.85 11.63 -4.81
C CYS A 116 -22.01 10.62 -4.56
N LYS A 117 -23.26 11.06 -4.76
CA LYS A 117 -24.56 10.32 -4.68
C LYS A 117 -24.83 9.49 -3.42
N ALA A 118 -23.98 8.52 -3.09
CA ALA A 118 -24.22 7.54 -2.04
C ALA A 118 -23.18 7.58 -0.91
N SER A 119 -21.90 7.78 -1.22
CA SER A 119 -20.84 7.81 -0.21
C SER A 119 -19.68 8.71 -0.65
N ILE A 120 -18.94 9.25 0.32
CA ILE A 120 -17.76 10.07 0.08
C ILE A 120 -16.56 9.12 -0.03
N THR A 121 -16.46 8.43 -1.15
CA THR A 121 -15.26 7.64 -1.48
C THR A 121 -14.08 8.60 -1.66
N ARG A 122 -12.86 8.12 -1.38
CA ARG A 122 -11.65 8.92 -1.58
C ARG A 122 -11.51 9.35 -3.05
N ASN A 123 -11.80 8.47 -4.01
CA ASN A 123 -11.81 8.79 -5.43
C ASN A 123 -12.75 9.96 -5.77
N CYS A 124 -13.99 9.91 -5.29
CA CYS A 124 -14.95 10.98 -5.57
C CYS A 124 -14.57 12.29 -4.87
N PHE A 125 -14.18 12.23 -3.59
CA PHE A 125 -13.76 13.40 -2.82
C PHE A 125 -12.57 14.12 -3.47
N CYS A 126 -11.54 13.38 -3.85
CA CYS A 126 -10.31 13.95 -4.39
C CYS A 126 -10.46 14.54 -5.81
N ARG A 127 -11.54 14.16 -6.53
CA ARG A 127 -11.86 14.74 -7.84
C ARG A 127 -12.37 16.17 -7.76
N LEU A 128 -12.99 16.55 -6.65
CA LEU A 128 -13.71 17.82 -6.54
C LEU A 128 -12.72 18.98 -6.42
N ASP A 129 -12.61 19.81 -7.45
CA ASP A 129 -11.67 20.95 -7.47
C ASP A 129 -11.99 22.01 -6.42
N ASP A 130 -13.24 22.07 -5.97
CA ASP A 130 -13.78 23.06 -5.02
C ASP A 130 -13.88 22.52 -3.57
N VAL A 131 -13.41 21.29 -3.30
CA VAL A 131 -13.61 20.68 -1.98
C VAL A 131 -12.83 21.36 -0.87
N THR A 132 -11.62 21.85 -1.15
CA THR A 132 -10.81 22.56 -0.15
C THR A 132 -11.45 23.90 0.24
N ASP A 133 -11.99 24.63 -0.74
CA ASP A 133 -12.70 25.89 -0.50
C ASP A 133 -14.01 25.65 0.26
N ALA A 134 -14.80 24.66 -0.16
CA ALA A 134 -16.03 24.28 0.53
C ALA A 134 -15.78 23.83 1.98
N LEU A 135 -14.71 23.05 2.20
CA LEU A 135 -14.30 22.62 3.53
C LEU A 135 -13.83 23.80 4.39
N THR A 136 -13.09 24.74 3.80
CA THR A 136 -12.67 25.99 4.45
C THR A 136 -13.88 26.79 4.93
N ASP A 137 -14.86 27.03 4.06
CA ASP A 137 -16.06 27.78 4.40
C ASP A 137 -16.93 27.06 5.46
N CYS A 138 -17.01 25.73 5.41
CA CYS A 138 -17.64 24.92 6.46
C CYS A 138 -16.91 25.06 7.81
N ILE A 139 -15.57 25.05 7.84
CA ILE A 139 -14.81 25.23 9.08
C ILE A 139 -15.07 26.63 9.66
N ILE A 140 -14.98 27.69 8.85
CA ILE A 140 -15.27 29.07 9.28
C ILE A 140 -16.66 29.15 9.89
N THR A 141 -17.67 28.60 9.21
CA THR A 141 -19.08 28.68 9.63
C THR A 141 -19.32 28.02 10.98
N PHE A 142 -18.70 26.87 11.25
CA PHE A 142 -18.99 26.07 12.45
C PHE A 142 -18.02 26.31 13.62
N THR A 143 -16.86 26.90 13.38
CA THR A 143 -15.85 27.13 14.43
C THR A 143 -15.62 28.61 14.73
N GLY A 144 -15.95 29.51 13.79
CA GLY A 144 -15.60 30.93 13.88
C GLY A 144 -14.09 31.19 13.69
N ALA A 145 -13.32 30.20 13.24
CA ALA A 145 -11.90 30.36 12.96
C ALA A 145 -11.64 31.37 11.82
N GLU A 146 -10.45 31.95 11.82
CA GLU A 146 -10.01 32.82 10.73
C GLU A 146 -9.89 32.03 9.42
N ARG A 147 -10.03 32.72 8.28
CA ARG A 147 -9.99 32.09 6.95
C ARG A 147 -8.66 31.37 6.70
N ASN A 148 -7.53 31.98 7.09
CA ASN A 148 -6.21 31.41 6.88
C ASN A 148 -6.03 30.09 7.65
N GLN A 149 -6.40 30.07 8.94
CA GLN A 149 -6.37 28.86 9.76
C GLN A 149 -7.30 27.76 9.21
N SER A 150 -8.48 28.14 8.75
CA SER A 150 -9.45 27.20 8.17
C SER A 150 -8.95 26.61 6.86
N GLN A 151 -8.29 27.42 6.04
CA GLN A 151 -7.70 27.00 4.77
C GLN A 151 -6.52 26.06 4.97
N GLU A 152 -5.68 26.30 5.98
CA GLU A 152 -4.59 25.42 6.37
C GLU A 152 -5.12 24.04 6.78
N ILE A 153 -6.08 23.98 7.71
CA ILE A 153 -6.74 22.72 8.12
C ILE A 153 -7.34 21.98 6.93
N ALA A 154 -8.05 22.70 6.05
CA ALA A 154 -8.67 22.09 4.87
C ALA A 154 -7.64 21.57 3.87
N SER A 155 -6.55 22.31 3.66
CA SER A 155 -5.48 21.95 2.72
C SER A 155 -4.65 20.77 3.25
N ASP A 156 -4.38 20.73 4.54
CA ASP A 156 -3.70 19.62 5.21
C ASP A 156 -4.55 18.35 5.14
N PHE A 157 -5.83 18.45 5.48
CA PHE A 157 -6.75 17.33 5.36
C PHE A 157 -6.85 16.82 3.91
N TYR A 158 -6.95 17.72 2.94
CA TYR A 158 -6.96 17.33 1.52
C TYR A 158 -5.63 16.67 1.13
N ARG A 159 -4.49 17.22 1.55
CA ARG A 159 -3.17 16.66 1.27
C ARG A 159 -3.06 15.23 1.81
N GLU A 160 -3.37 15.02 3.09
CA GLU A 160 -3.33 13.68 3.72
C GLU A 160 -4.32 12.68 3.11
N THR A 161 -5.45 13.16 2.59
CA THR A 161 -6.50 12.31 2.02
C THR A 161 -6.26 11.99 0.54
N CYS A 162 -5.74 12.95 -0.23
CA CYS A 162 -5.78 12.94 -1.70
C CYS A 162 -4.42 13.01 -2.38
N VAL A 163 -3.40 13.55 -1.71
CA VAL A 163 -2.08 13.75 -2.28
C VAL A 163 -1.12 12.79 -1.60
N TYR A 164 -0.53 11.90 -2.39
CA TYR A 164 0.53 11.03 -1.90
C TYR A 164 1.80 11.87 -1.62
N GLN A 165 2.48 11.64 -0.49
CA GLN A 165 3.81 12.21 -0.24
C GLN A 165 4.80 11.54 -1.22
N GLU A 166 5.57 12.33 -1.96
CA GLU A 166 6.35 11.90 -3.15
C GLU A 166 7.42 10.82 -2.92
N ASP A 167 7.63 10.34 -1.70
CA ASP A 167 8.61 9.30 -1.44
C ASP A 167 7.96 7.91 -1.57
N ALA A 168 8.47 7.11 -2.50
CA ALA A 168 8.03 5.73 -2.74
C ALA A 168 8.26 4.77 -1.53
N ASN A 169 8.62 5.31 -0.37
CA ASN A 169 9.04 4.60 0.83
C ASN A 169 8.03 4.79 1.99
N GLY A 170 7.14 5.78 1.91
CA GLY A 170 6.17 6.07 2.97
C GLY A 170 6.79 6.70 4.22
N GLU A 171 7.98 7.27 4.12
CA GLU A 171 8.57 8.10 5.17
C GLU A 171 7.99 9.51 5.07
N ARG A 172 7.32 9.95 6.14
CA ARG A 172 6.88 11.33 6.28
C ARG A 172 8.09 12.23 6.02
N ARG A 173 8.07 13.06 4.95
CA ARG A 173 9.06 14.15 4.84
C ARG A 173 8.96 14.93 6.16
N PRO A 174 10.07 15.15 6.89
CA PRO A 174 10.04 16.07 8.00
C PRO A 174 9.44 17.36 7.47
N ASP A 175 8.36 17.83 8.10
CA ASP A 175 7.70 19.06 7.69
C ASP A 175 8.80 20.15 7.61
N ASP A 176 8.99 20.74 6.42
CA ASP A 176 10.00 21.77 6.15
C ASP A 176 9.75 23.06 6.97
N ASP A 177 8.72 23.07 7.81
CA ASP A 177 8.36 24.17 8.69
C ASP A 177 9.25 24.26 9.96
N ASP A 178 10.17 23.31 10.17
CA ASP A 178 11.19 23.37 11.22
C ASP A 178 12.61 23.73 10.71
N VAL A 179 12.74 24.21 9.46
CA VAL A 179 13.92 24.99 9.07
C VAL A 179 13.72 26.41 9.59
N LYS A 180 13.97 26.61 10.90
CA LYS A 180 14.50 27.90 11.34
C LYS A 180 15.65 28.22 10.41
N GLU A 181 15.62 29.41 9.81
CA GLU A 181 16.72 29.98 9.05
C GLU A 181 17.94 30.07 9.96
N GLU A 182 18.67 28.96 10.09
CA GLU A 182 19.90 28.86 10.83
C GLU A 182 20.97 29.51 9.94
N VAL A 183 21.36 30.72 10.33
CA VAL A 183 22.56 31.39 9.83
C VAL A 183 23.68 30.36 9.86
N ILE A 184 24.20 29.98 8.70
CA ILE A 184 25.26 28.98 8.52
C ILE A 184 26.60 29.54 9.03
N PRO A 185 27.18 29.08 10.15
CA PRO A 185 28.63 29.07 10.31
C PRO A 185 29.24 27.87 9.54
N ASP A 186 30.46 28.06 9.04
CA ASP A 186 31.21 27.10 8.22
C ASP A 186 31.24 25.67 8.81
N PRO A 187 31.23 24.62 7.95
CA PRO A 187 31.10 23.24 8.38
C PRO A 187 32.40 22.67 8.96
N ASP A 188 32.31 22.10 10.16
CA ASP A 188 33.28 21.13 10.71
C ASP A 188 33.12 19.74 10.02
N PRO A 189 34.19 18.93 9.95
CA PRO A 189 34.22 17.66 9.22
C PRO A 189 33.36 16.57 9.89
N PRO A 190 32.88 15.58 9.10
CA PRO A 190 31.83 14.67 9.54
C PRO A 190 32.36 13.58 10.47
N ASP A 191 31.67 13.40 11.59
CA ASP A 191 31.79 12.20 12.44
C ASP A 191 30.81 11.13 11.94
N GLY A 192 31.32 9.91 11.78
CA GLY A 192 30.66 8.83 11.05
C GLY A 192 29.75 7.99 11.94
N ASP A 193 28.45 7.97 11.63
CA ASP A 193 27.46 7.19 12.37
C ASP A 193 27.40 5.70 11.92
N GLU A 194 27.86 4.85 12.83
CA GLU A 194 28.13 3.42 12.73
C GLU A 194 26.88 2.49 12.82
N LYS A 195 25.66 3.00 12.63
CA LYS A 195 24.44 2.26 13.02
C LYS A 195 23.84 1.30 11.98
N PHE A 196 24.18 1.43 10.70
CA PHE A 196 23.58 0.58 9.65
C PHE A 196 24.26 -0.79 9.47
N ASN A 197 25.43 -1.02 10.06
CA ASN A 197 26.16 -2.30 9.90
C ASN A 197 25.65 -3.42 10.83
N LYS A 198 24.87 -3.11 11.88
CA LYS A 198 24.41 -4.13 12.85
C LYS A 198 23.21 -4.94 12.36
N LEU A 199 22.32 -4.37 11.55
CA LEU A 199 21.13 -5.10 11.09
C LEU A 199 21.47 -6.10 9.98
N GLY A 200 22.35 -5.72 9.04
CA GLY A 200 22.80 -6.62 7.96
C GLY A 200 23.58 -7.83 8.46
N LEU A 201 24.35 -7.68 9.54
CA LEU A 201 25.12 -8.77 10.13
C LEU A 201 24.21 -9.83 10.80
N ILE A 202 23.11 -9.41 11.42
CA ILE A 202 22.15 -10.33 12.06
C ILE A 202 21.43 -11.19 11.01
N ILE A 203 21.01 -10.59 9.89
CA ILE A 203 20.33 -11.32 8.80
C ILE A 203 21.28 -12.33 8.15
N GLY A 204 22.56 -11.97 7.97
CA GLY A 204 23.58 -12.87 7.42
C GLY A 204 23.84 -14.12 8.29
N VAL A 205 23.85 -13.97 9.62
CA VAL A 205 24.09 -15.09 10.55
C VAL A 205 22.93 -16.09 10.54
N ILE A 206 21.68 -15.60 10.47
CA ILE A 206 20.49 -16.47 10.46
C ILE A 206 20.43 -17.31 9.17
N ALA A 207 20.72 -16.72 8.01
CA ALA A 207 20.73 -17.44 6.73
C ALA A 207 21.82 -18.53 6.67
N SER A 208 22.98 -18.27 7.25
CA SER A 208 24.07 -19.26 7.36
C SER A 208 23.68 -20.44 8.25
N PHE A 209 22.99 -20.20 9.37
CA PHE A 209 22.62 -21.27 10.29
C PHE A 209 21.60 -22.24 9.67
N ILE A 210 20.63 -21.73 8.91
CA ILE A 210 19.60 -22.55 8.24
C ILE A 210 20.23 -23.48 7.19
N THR A 211 21.21 -22.99 6.42
CA THR A 211 21.87 -23.80 5.39
C THR A 211 22.73 -24.91 6.00
N VAL A 212 23.43 -24.64 7.11
CA VAL A 212 24.20 -25.67 7.84
C VAL A 212 23.29 -26.76 8.39
N LEU A 213 22.15 -26.40 9.01
CA LEU A 213 21.19 -27.38 9.52
C LEU A 213 20.61 -28.25 8.41
N GLY A 214 20.29 -27.66 7.25
CA GLY A 214 19.82 -28.40 6.08
C GLY A 214 20.85 -29.41 5.56
N PHE A 215 22.13 -29.01 5.51
CA PHE A 215 23.22 -29.92 5.11
C PHE A 215 23.43 -31.06 6.11
N VAL A 216 23.43 -30.78 7.40
CA VAL A 216 23.59 -31.81 8.45
C VAL A 216 22.45 -32.83 8.38
N TRP A 217 21.21 -32.37 8.21
CA TRP A 217 20.06 -33.26 8.05
C TRP A 217 20.21 -34.16 6.82
N TRP A 218 20.60 -33.59 5.68
CA TRP A 218 20.80 -34.33 4.44
C TRP A 218 21.88 -35.42 4.58
N PHE A 219 22.99 -35.13 5.27
CA PHE A 219 24.04 -36.13 5.54
C PHE A 219 23.55 -37.27 6.44
N ILE A 220 22.70 -36.99 7.43
CA ILE A 220 22.13 -38.02 8.32
C ILE A 220 21.21 -38.97 7.53
N GLU A 221 20.37 -38.45 6.64
CA GLU A 221 19.50 -39.28 5.79
C GLU A 221 20.31 -40.10 4.78
N TRP A 222 21.32 -39.48 4.17
CA TRP A 222 22.19 -40.17 3.22
C TRP A 222 22.97 -41.33 3.87
N GLY A 223 23.43 -41.13 5.11
CA GLY A 223 24.09 -42.19 5.89
C GLY A 223 23.18 -43.39 6.18
N LYS A 224 21.89 -43.15 6.48
CA LYS A 224 20.92 -44.23 6.72
C LYS A 224 20.65 -45.06 5.46
N SER A 225 20.66 -44.44 4.28
CA SER A 225 20.41 -45.13 3.01
C SER A 225 21.52 -46.12 2.61
N ARG A 226 22.75 -45.93 3.11
CA ARG A 226 23.88 -46.85 2.83
C ARG A 226 23.99 -48.05 3.77
N GLY A 227 23.29 -48.06 4.91
CA GLY A 227 23.41 -49.11 5.91
C GLY A 227 22.60 -50.40 5.66
N ASN A 228 21.74 -50.44 4.64
CA ASN A 228 20.79 -51.53 4.44
C ASN A 228 21.06 -52.37 3.18
N LYS A 229 22.30 -52.79 2.99
CA LYS A 229 22.67 -53.92 2.11
C LYS A 229 23.23 -55.02 2.99
N GLY A 230 22.32 -55.76 3.63
CA GLY A 230 22.59 -57.06 4.23
C GLY A 230 22.07 -58.11 3.27
N ASP A 231 22.99 -58.99 2.87
CA ASP A 231 22.82 -60.07 1.92
C ASP A 231 21.83 -61.12 2.43
N ASP A 232 20.84 -61.48 1.61
CA ASP A 232 20.06 -62.71 1.73
C ASP A 232 19.70 -63.20 0.32
N ASP A 233 20.72 -63.58 -0.45
CA ASP A 233 20.51 -64.41 -1.64
C ASP A 233 20.29 -65.87 -1.18
N PRO A 234 19.13 -66.49 -1.43
CA PRO A 234 18.90 -67.89 -1.09
C PRO A 234 19.76 -68.81 -1.97
N PRO A 235 20.29 -69.92 -1.41
CA PRO A 235 21.16 -70.82 -2.16
C PRO A 235 20.40 -71.52 -3.31
N PRO A 236 21.08 -71.81 -4.43
CA PRO A 236 20.46 -72.46 -5.58
C PRO A 236 20.06 -73.91 -5.27
N PRO A 237 18.97 -74.41 -5.88
CA PRO A 237 18.50 -75.77 -5.67
C PRO A 237 19.46 -76.78 -6.32
N TYR A 238 19.86 -77.78 -5.53
CA TYR A 238 20.59 -78.95 -6.01
C TYR A 238 19.66 -79.84 -6.86
N PHE A 239 20.07 -80.13 -8.09
CA PHE A 239 19.56 -81.21 -8.93
C PHE A 239 20.72 -82.05 -9.44
#